data_AF-A0A0X3W651-F1
#
_entry.id   AF-A0A0X3W651-F1
#
_cell.length_a   1.000
_cell.length_b   1.000
_cell.length_c   1.000
_cell.angle_alpha   90.00
_cell.angle_beta   90.00
_cell.angle_gamma   90.00
#
_symmetry.space_group_name_H-M   'P 1'
#
loop_
_entity.id
_entity.type
_entity.pdbx_description
1 polymer ?
#
loop_
_entity_poly.entity_id
_entity_poly.type
_entity_poly.pdbx_seq_one_letter_code
_entity_poly.pdbx_strand_id
1 'polypeptide(L)'
;MASGNVLHGGLAVACPHGGRAVPAASGGGSCGSGSGGAAVQVDGAPVATATDTYLVTGCPHAVAGRPQPCTSVRWDPGGAGREVCVDGVPVLLDTTAGMCFGAGLVPQGPPVVAPGQAGSGARQAVVCG
;
A
#
# COMPACT_ATOMS: atom_id res chain seq x y z
N MET A 1 6.36 10.11 -16.35
CA MET A 1 6.93 9.93 -15.00
C MET A 1 5.78 9.50 -14.12
N ALA A 2 5.97 8.53 -13.23
CA ALA A 2 4.93 8.22 -12.26
C ALA A 2 4.66 9.47 -11.41
N SER A 3 3.39 9.82 -11.22
CA SER A 3 2.96 10.99 -10.45
C SER A 3 1.90 10.56 -9.45
N GLY A 4 2.01 11.02 -8.21
CA GLY A 4 1.13 10.63 -7.11
C GLY A 4 1.82 10.89 -5.78
N ASN A 5 1.08 10.74 -4.68
CA ASN A 5 1.66 10.79 -3.34
C ASN A 5 2.21 9.43 -2.96
N VAL A 6 3.33 9.41 -2.23
CA VAL A 6 3.92 8.15 -1.75
C VAL A 6 2.96 7.48 -0.77
N LEU A 7 2.68 6.19 -0.97
CA LEU A 7 2.00 5.38 0.05
C LEU A 7 2.95 5.18 1.22
N HIS A 8 2.52 5.59 2.41
CA HIS A 8 3.18 5.33 3.68
C HIS A 8 2.12 4.90 4.70
N GLY A 9 2.52 4.48 5.89
CA GLY A 9 1.60 3.98 6.93
C GLY A 9 0.44 4.91 7.33
N GLY A 10 0.47 6.19 6.93
CA GLY A 10 -0.60 7.17 7.13
C GLY A 10 -1.75 7.12 6.11
N LEU A 11 -1.58 6.45 4.96
CA LEU A 11 -2.63 6.37 3.94
C LEU A 11 -3.59 5.20 4.21
N ALA A 12 -4.90 5.48 4.11
CA ALA A 12 -5.93 4.47 4.24
C ALA A 12 -6.16 3.78 2.89
N VAL A 13 -5.92 2.47 2.85
CA VAL A 13 -6.25 1.61 1.71
C VAL A 13 -7.44 0.71 2.09
N ALA A 14 -8.40 0.58 1.19
CA ALA A 14 -9.56 -0.29 1.36
C ALA A 14 -9.82 -1.14 0.11
N CYS A 15 -10.46 -2.30 0.29
CA CYS A 15 -11.01 -3.03 -0.84
C CYS A 15 -12.31 -2.36 -1.32
N PRO A 16 -12.76 -2.60 -2.58
CA PRO A 16 -13.97 -1.96 -3.11
C PRO A 16 -15.26 -2.36 -2.38
N HIS A 17 -15.18 -3.34 -1.48
CA HIS A 17 -16.30 -3.82 -0.66
C HIS A 17 -16.30 -3.25 0.77
N GLY A 18 -15.34 -2.37 1.11
CA GLY A 18 -15.29 -1.68 2.41
C GLY A 18 -14.41 -2.34 3.48
N GLY A 19 -13.69 -3.41 3.14
CA GLY A 19 -12.66 -3.98 4.03
C GLY A 19 -11.40 -3.12 4.06
N ARG A 20 -10.69 -3.09 5.21
CA ARG A 20 -9.46 -2.32 5.38
C ARG A 20 -8.25 -3.13 4.93
N ALA A 21 -7.40 -2.52 4.10
CA ALA A 21 -6.14 -3.09 3.67
C ALA A 21 -4.98 -2.45 4.45
N VAL A 22 -4.09 -3.27 4.98
CA VAL A 22 -2.86 -2.84 5.65
C VAL A 22 -1.68 -3.64 5.12
N PRO A 23 -0.47 -3.06 5.06
CA PRO A 23 0.71 -3.87 4.81
C PRO A 23 0.80 -4.96 5.89
N ALA A 24 0.97 -6.21 5.46
CA ALA A 24 1.42 -7.29 6.32
C ALA A 24 2.75 -6.80 6.90
N ALA A 25 2.82 -6.65 8.21
CA ALA A 25 4.01 -6.08 8.85
C ALA A 25 5.27 -6.78 8.30
N SER A 26 6.07 -6.06 7.53
CA SER A 26 7.48 -6.40 7.35
C SER A 26 8.04 -6.47 8.76
N GLY A 27 8.53 -7.65 9.15
CA GLY A 27 8.79 -8.01 10.53
C GLY A 27 9.47 -6.90 11.31
N GLY A 28 8.83 -6.49 12.42
CA GLY A 28 9.45 -5.90 13.60
C GLY A 28 10.29 -4.64 13.41
N GLY A 29 9.78 -3.49 13.89
CA GLY A 29 10.63 -2.36 14.23
C GLY A 29 9.86 -1.12 14.65
N SER A 30 9.34 -1.11 15.87
CA SER A 30 9.21 0.15 16.60
C SER A 30 10.61 0.70 16.90
N CYS A 31 10.79 2.00 16.65
CA CYS A 31 11.93 2.89 16.94
C CYS A 31 13.32 2.51 16.39
N GLY A 32 13.82 3.36 15.47
CA GLY A 32 15.23 3.68 15.31
C GLY A 32 16.14 2.59 14.76
N SER A 33 16.68 2.85 13.58
CA SER A 33 17.91 2.24 13.04
C SER A 33 17.98 0.71 13.02
N GLY A 34 17.73 0.13 11.85
CA GLY A 34 18.25 -1.20 11.51
C GLY A 34 17.21 -2.32 11.46
N SER A 35 16.91 -2.73 10.22
CA SER A 35 16.36 -4.04 9.84
C SER A 35 14.86 -4.26 10.02
N GLY A 36 14.09 -3.86 9.00
CA GLY A 36 12.77 -4.45 8.71
C GLY A 36 11.81 -3.57 7.89
N GLY A 37 11.91 -2.25 8.05
CA GLY A 37 11.17 -1.27 7.23
C GLY A 37 12.07 -0.63 6.17
N ALA A 38 11.49 -0.08 5.11
CA ALA A 38 12.22 0.77 4.18
C ALA A 38 13.01 1.82 4.98
N ALA A 39 14.32 1.96 4.71
CA ALA A 39 15.18 2.94 5.37
C ALA A 39 14.66 4.39 5.17
N VAL A 40 13.85 4.58 4.14
CA VAL A 40 13.19 5.85 3.84
C VAL A 40 11.83 5.91 4.53
N GLN A 41 11.64 6.97 5.33
CA GLN A 41 10.37 7.29 5.96
C GLN A 41 9.81 8.59 5.39
N VAL A 42 8.49 8.65 5.29
CA VAL A 42 7.69 9.82 4.95
C VAL A 42 6.76 10.13 6.12
N ASP A 43 6.87 11.35 6.65
CA ASP A 43 6.13 11.80 7.83
C ASP A 43 6.28 10.84 9.04
N GLY A 44 7.48 10.26 9.18
CA GLY A 44 7.83 9.32 10.26
C GLY A 44 7.30 7.89 10.08
N ALA A 45 6.64 7.58 8.96
CA ALA A 45 6.19 6.24 8.61
C ALA A 45 7.03 5.66 7.46
N PRO A 46 7.34 4.35 7.46
CA PRO A 46 8.06 3.73 6.36
C PRO A 46 7.27 3.86 5.05
N VAL A 47 8.01 4.11 3.96
CA VAL A 47 7.46 4.10 2.60
C VAL A 47 7.06 2.68 2.21
N ALA A 48 5.88 2.54 1.61
CA ALA A 48 5.44 1.28 1.05
C ALA A 48 6.10 1.04 -0.32
N THR A 49 6.49 -0.20 -0.57
CA THR A 49 7.22 -0.62 -1.77
C THR A 49 6.53 -1.81 -2.44
N ALA A 50 6.94 -2.12 -3.67
CA ALA A 50 6.37 -3.21 -4.46
C ALA A 50 6.53 -4.61 -3.83
N THR A 51 7.39 -4.76 -2.82
CA THR A 51 7.55 -6.01 -2.07
C THR A 51 6.54 -6.14 -0.92
N ASP A 52 5.88 -5.05 -0.51
CA ASP A 52 4.89 -5.09 0.57
C ASP A 52 3.65 -5.86 0.14
N THR A 53 3.29 -6.87 0.92
CA THR A 53 2.04 -7.60 0.77
C THR A 53 0.98 -6.94 1.62
N TYR A 54 -0.20 -6.64 1.07
CA TYR A 54 -1.29 -6.03 1.83
C TYR A 54 -2.34 -7.07 2.21
N LEU A 55 -2.71 -7.12 3.48
CA LEU A 55 -3.78 -7.96 4.02
C LEU A 55 -5.07 -7.15 4.14
N VAL A 56 -6.17 -7.73 3.69
CA VAL A 56 -7.51 -7.15 3.82
C VAL A 56 -8.24 -7.80 4.98
N THR A 57 -8.81 -6.99 5.86
CA THR A 57 -9.60 -7.42 7.01
C THR A 57 -10.96 -6.74 7.03
N GLY A 58 -11.97 -7.41 7.60
CA GLY A 58 -13.32 -6.85 7.74
C GLY A 58 -14.10 -6.66 6.43
N CYS A 59 -13.71 -7.32 5.34
CA CYS A 59 -14.44 -7.24 4.07
C CYS A 59 -15.80 -7.96 4.17
N PRO A 60 -16.94 -7.26 4.01
CA PRO A 60 -18.29 -7.85 4.12
C PRO A 60 -18.76 -8.53 2.83
N HIS A 61 -17.90 -8.65 1.81
CA HIS A 61 -18.31 -9.16 0.50
C HIS A 61 -18.91 -10.57 0.59
N ALA A 62 -20.07 -10.75 -0.03
CA ALA A 62 -20.76 -12.02 -0.11
C ALA A 62 -21.47 -12.14 -1.46
N VAL A 63 -21.49 -13.36 -2.01
CA VAL A 63 -22.17 -13.70 -3.26
C VAL A 63 -23.23 -14.74 -2.94
N ALA A 64 -24.49 -14.45 -3.29
CA ALA A 64 -25.65 -15.31 -2.98
C ALA A 64 -25.71 -15.74 -1.49
N GLY A 65 -25.36 -14.83 -0.58
CA GLY A 65 -25.36 -15.10 0.88
C GLY A 65 -24.18 -15.93 1.39
N ARG A 66 -23.21 -16.28 0.53
CA ARG A 66 -21.96 -16.93 0.93
C ARG A 66 -20.84 -15.89 1.08
N PRO A 67 -20.17 -15.79 2.25
CA PRO A 67 -19.03 -14.89 2.42
C PRO A 67 -17.92 -15.18 1.41
N GLN A 68 -17.48 -14.13 0.72
CA GLN A 68 -16.34 -14.17 -0.22
C GLN A 68 -15.43 -12.95 0.04
N PRO A 69 -14.86 -12.82 1.26
CA PRO A 69 -14.09 -11.64 1.60
C PRO A 69 -12.84 -11.51 0.72
N CYS A 70 -12.48 -10.26 0.42
CA CYS A 70 -11.13 -9.94 -0.03
C CYS A 70 -10.16 -10.24 1.12
N THR A 71 -9.02 -10.85 0.80
CA THR A 71 -7.99 -11.24 1.77
C THR A 71 -6.67 -10.51 1.53
N SER A 72 -6.42 -10.03 0.30
CA SER A 72 -5.16 -9.35 -0.03
C SER A 72 -5.31 -8.29 -1.11
N VAL A 73 -4.36 -7.36 -1.16
CA VAL A 73 -4.12 -6.47 -2.31
C VAL A 73 -2.75 -6.79 -2.89
N ARG A 74 -2.66 -6.87 -4.22
CA ARG A 74 -1.38 -6.92 -4.94
C ARG A 74 -1.26 -5.68 -5.81
N TRP A 75 -0.06 -5.12 -5.84
CA TRP A 75 0.25 -3.90 -6.56
C TRP A 75 1.07 -4.22 -7.82
N ASP A 76 0.84 -3.43 -8.86
CA ASP A 76 1.63 -3.40 -10.08
C ASP A 76 2.20 -1.98 -10.23
N PRO A 77 3.43 -1.72 -9.74
CA PRO A 77 4.08 -0.41 -9.85
C PRO A 77 4.41 -0.01 -11.29
N GLY A 78 4.22 -0.90 -12.27
CA GLY A 78 4.70 -0.73 -13.63
C GLY A 78 6.16 -1.16 -13.78
N GLY A 79 6.54 -1.49 -15.02
CA GLY A 79 7.89 -1.94 -15.40
C GLY A 79 8.54 -1.08 -16.48
N ALA A 80 8.25 0.22 -16.51
CA ALA A 80 8.70 1.11 -17.57
C ALA A 80 10.07 1.76 -17.28
N GLY A 81 10.71 1.45 -16.15
CA GLY A 81 12.04 1.97 -15.76
C GLY A 81 12.01 3.45 -15.41
N ARG A 82 10.84 3.97 -15.05
CA ARG A 82 10.60 5.38 -14.68
C ARG A 82 9.97 5.51 -13.30
N GLU A 83 9.98 4.42 -12.54
CA GLU A 83 9.50 4.33 -11.18
C GLU A 83 10.49 5.01 -10.23
N VAL A 84 9.97 5.59 -9.15
CA VAL A 84 10.82 6.02 -8.03
C VAL A 84 11.15 4.78 -7.21
N CYS A 85 12.42 4.55 -6.90
CA CYS A 85 12.86 3.35 -6.19
C CYS A 85 13.56 3.69 -4.87
N VAL A 86 13.39 2.82 -3.87
CA VAL A 86 14.19 2.76 -2.64
C VAL A 86 14.93 1.43 -2.66
N ASP A 87 16.26 1.46 -2.55
CA ASP A 87 17.12 0.26 -2.63
C ASP A 87 16.86 -0.60 -3.89
N GLY A 88 16.52 0.05 -5.01
CA GLY A 88 16.19 -0.60 -6.27
C GLY A 88 14.78 -1.20 -6.36
N VAL A 89 13.98 -1.10 -5.29
CA VAL A 89 12.58 -1.55 -5.26
C VAL A 89 11.64 -0.36 -5.54
N PRO A 90 10.69 -0.47 -6.49
CA PRO A 90 9.72 0.59 -6.75
C PRO A 90 8.90 0.95 -5.51
N VAL A 91 8.76 2.24 -5.23
CA VAL A 91 7.83 2.74 -4.21
C VAL A 91 6.40 2.68 -4.74
N LEU A 92 5.44 2.43 -3.85
CA LEU A 92 4.03 2.51 -4.20
C LEU A 92 3.54 3.96 -4.06
N LEU A 93 2.80 4.41 -5.06
CA LEU A 93 2.10 5.70 -5.08
C LEU A 93 0.60 5.48 -4.93
N ASP A 94 -0.14 6.51 -4.55
CA ASP A 94 -1.61 6.49 -4.55
C ASP A 94 -2.22 6.24 -5.95
N THR A 95 -1.44 6.45 -7.01
CA THR A 95 -1.77 6.14 -8.40
C THR A 95 -1.26 4.77 -8.87
N THR A 96 -0.52 4.03 -8.04
CA THR A 96 -0.06 2.69 -8.41
C THR A 96 -1.25 1.76 -8.65
N ALA A 97 -1.24 1.07 -9.79
CA ALA A 97 -2.28 0.12 -10.10
C ALA A 97 -2.28 -1.03 -9.08
N GLY A 98 -3.45 -1.44 -8.63
CA GLY A 98 -3.60 -2.51 -7.66
C GLY A 98 -4.84 -3.35 -7.91
N MET A 99 -4.85 -4.54 -7.35
CA MET A 99 -5.99 -5.46 -7.42
C MET A 99 -6.22 -6.15 -6.09
N CYS A 100 -7.47 -6.10 -5.62
CA CYS A 100 -7.94 -6.88 -4.48
C CYS A 100 -8.20 -8.32 -4.92
N PHE A 101 -7.91 -9.27 -4.05
CA PHE A 101 -8.14 -10.70 -4.27
C PHE A 101 -8.89 -11.31 -3.10
N GLY A 102 -9.77 -12.29 -3.39
CA GLY A 102 -10.36 -13.17 -2.39
C GLY A 102 -9.43 -14.33 -2.00
N ALA A 103 -9.89 -15.20 -1.10
CA ALA A 103 -9.12 -16.35 -0.61
C ALA A 103 -8.66 -17.31 -1.72
N GLY A 104 -9.48 -17.49 -2.77
CA GLY A 104 -9.13 -18.27 -3.96
C GLY A 104 -8.27 -17.54 -4.99
N LEU A 105 -7.70 -16.37 -4.63
CA LEU A 105 -6.96 -15.48 -5.53
C LEU A 105 -7.74 -15.05 -6.78
N VAL A 106 -9.06 -14.96 -6.65
CA VAL A 106 -9.94 -14.42 -7.68
C VAL A 106 -9.93 -12.89 -7.61
N PRO A 107 -9.68 -12.17 -8.72
CA PRO A 107 -9.78 -10.70 -8.80
C PRO A 107 -11.11 -10.15 -8.29
N GLN A 108 -11.06 -9.09 -7.47
CA GLN A 108 -12.20 -8.44 -6.84
C GLN A 108 -12.32 -6.95 -7.19
N GLY A 109 -11.51 -6.45 -8.12
CA GLY A 109 -11.45 -5.04 -8.51
C GLY A 109 -10.31 -4.26 -7.86
N PRO A 110 -10.13 -2.98 -8.26
CA PRO A 110 -9.05 -2.14 -7.74
C PRO A 110 -9.30 -1.74 -6.28
N PRO A 111 -8.25 -1.58 -5.46
CA PRO A 111 -8.38 -0.99 -4.13
C PRO A 111 -8.77 0.49 -4.22
N VAL A 112 -9.43 0.98 -3.18
CA VAL A 112 -9.65 2.41 -2.96
C VAL A 112 -8.52 2.91 -2.08
N VAL A 113 -7.71 3.83 -2.62
CA VAL A 113 -6.70 4.55 -1.84
C VAL A 113 -7.29 5.91 -1.51
N ALA A 114 -7.53 6.18 -0.22
CA ALA A 114 -7.87 7.54 0.18
C ALA A 114 -6.62 8.40 -0.07
N PRO A 115 -6.74 9.53 -0.80
CA PRO A 115 -5.61 10.43 -0.92
C PRO A 115 -5.17 10.79 0.50
N GLY A 116 -3.88 10.59 0.78
CA GLY A 116 -3.28 11.16 1.97
C GLY A 116 -3.62 12.65 2.00
N GLN A 117 -3.68 13.25 3.19
CA GLN A 117 -3.91 14.68 3.30
C GLN A 117 -2.76 15.41 2.60
N ALA A 118 -2.91 15.66 1.30
CA ALA A 118 -2.10 16.58 0.57
C ALA A 118 -2.50 17.94 1.12
N GLY A 119 -1.82 18.39 2.17
CA GLY A 119 -1.79 19.81 2.45
C GLY A 119 -1.38 20.45 1.14
N SER A 120 -2.26 21.23 0.51
CA SER A 120 -1.97 21.93 -0.73
C SER A 120 -0.63 22.66 -0.59
N GLY A 121 0.45 22.11 -1.15
CA GLY A 121 1.82 22.65 -1.03
C GLY A 121 2.68 22.15 0.15
N ALA A 122 2.28 21.13 0.90
CA ALA A 122 3.11 20.52 1.94
C ALA A 122 4.04 19.46 1.33
N ARG A 123 5.31 19.81 1.20
CA ARG A 123 6.42 18.86 1.04
C ARG A 123 6.31 17.73 2.07
N GLN A 124 6.18 16.49 1.61
CA GLN A 124 6.32 15.31 2.49
C GLN A 124 7.75 15.29 3.04
N ALA A 125 7.89 15.18 4.36
CA ALA A 125 9.21 15.16 4.97
C ALA A 125 9.82 13.78 4.78
N VAL A 126 10.90 13.71 3.99
CA VAL A 126 11.66 12.48 3.74
C VAL A 126 12.85 12.43 4.68
N VAL A 127 13.01 11.34 5.42
CA VAL A 127 14.19 11.06 6.24
C VAL A 127 14.76 9.69 5.90
N CYS A 128 16.10 9.60 5.88
CA CYS A 128 16.84 8.35 5.79
C CYS A 128 17.22 7.90 7.21
N GLY A 129 16.85 6.68 7.59
CA GLY A 129 17.18 6.07 8.89
C GLY A 129 18.53 5.36 8.95
#